data_AF-A0A554IWU0-F1
#
_entry.id   AF-A0A554IWU0-F1
#
_cell.length_a   1.000
_cell.length_b   1.000
_cell.length_c   1.000
_cell.angle_alpha   90.00
_cell.angle_beta   90.00
_cell.angle_gamma   90.00
#
_symmetry.space_group_name_H-M   'P 1'
#
loop_
_entity.id
_entity.type
_entity.pdbx_description
1 polymer ?
#
loop_
_entity_poly.entity_id
_entity_poly.type
_entity_poly.pdbx_seq_one_letter_code
_entity_poly.pdbx_strand_id
1 'polypeptide(L)'
;MERQRLHSIDCASRIAFTLVEVLVVVAITTFLAGMVLTYSSTGRGQVALYVESAKLAQVALRAKSLAISTYNNPDTPCAYGMRVDSANRSYSLFSYRPSSCSTIPTSGIDATPTDQGGPYREIETFVLQNEINFKDVPSGNALEYVLFVPPDPTTFVWILGGSGAPPIADTTGEVVLGAAQSPNTLKISVSPAGQISF
;
A
#
# COMPACT_ATOMS: atom_id res chain seq x y z
N MET A 1 59.32 51.71 34.85
CA MET A 1 58.92 51.19 33.53
C MET A 1 59.10 49.69 33.65
N GLU A 2 58.11 48.82 33.64
CA GLU A 2 56.88 48.74 32.84
C GLU A 2 55.89 47.82 33.58
N ARG A 3 54.62 47.88 33.16
CA ARG A 3 53.41 47.48 33.89
C ARG A 3 53.23 45.99 34.17
N GLN A 4 52.63 45.74 35.33
CA GLN A 4 51.75 44.61 35.64
C GLN A 4 50.69 44.40 34.54
N ARG A 5 50.50 43.16 34.07
CA ARG A 5 49.22 42.70 33.53
C ARG A 5 48.70 41.59 34.43
N LEU A 6 47.72 41.94 35.26
CA LEU A 6 46.85 41.00 35.94
C LEU A 6 46.03 40.23 34.89
N HIS A 7 46.20 38.92 34.82
CA HIS A 7 45.21 38.03 34.25
C HIS A 7 44.16 37.81 35.35
N SER A 8 43.01 38.49 35.22
CA SER A 8 41.81 38.18 35.99
C SER A 8 41.37 36.78 35.59
N ILE A 9 41.67 35.78 36.43
CA ILE A 9 41.01 34.49 36.36
C ILE A 9 39.67 34.73 37.04
N ASP A 10 38.64 34.99 36.23
CA ASP A 10 37.27 34.97 36.70
C ASP A 10 37.02 33.59 37.30
N CYS A 11 36.96 33.56 38.63
CA CYS A 11 36.62 32.38 39.40
C CYS A 11 35.12 32.14 39.15
N ALA A 12 34.82 31.45 38.05
CA ALA A 12 33.48 30.98 37.76
C ALA A 12 33.04 30.12 38.94
N SER A 13 32.18 30.68 39.79
CA SER A 13 31.54 30.00 40.91
C SER A 13 30.92 28.72 40.38
N ARG A 14 31.57 27.58 40.67
CA ARG A 14 30.99 26.27 40.40
C ARG A 14 29.90 26.09 41.45
N ILE A 15 28.71 26.59 41.15
CA ILE A 15 27.50 26.30 41.91
C ILE A 15 27.28 24.79 41.74
N ALA A 16 27.62 24.03 42.78
CA ALA A 16 27.39 22.60 42.81
C ALA A 16 25.88 22.37 42.81
N PHE A 17 25.39 21.62 41.82
CA PHE A 17 23.99 21.22 41.74
C PHE A 17 23.59 20.42 42.97
N THR A 18 22.41 20.69 43.51
CA THR A 18 21.89 19.91 44.63
C THR A 18 21.49 18.50 44.16
N LEU A 19 21.62 17.49 45.01
CA LEU A 19 21.27 16.11 44.68
C LEU A 19 19.80 15.99 44.22
N VAL A 20 18.91 16.75 44.86
CA VAL A 20 17.48 16.81 44.53
C VAL A 20 17.26 17.36 43.11
N GLU A 21 18.01 18.38 42.71
CA GLU A 21 17.88 19.01 41.38
C GLU A 21 18.32 18.06 40.26
N VAL A 22 19.41 17.32 40.47
CA VAL A 22 19.86 16.27 39.51
C VAL A 22 18.80 15.17 39.38
N LEU A 23 18.17 14.76 40.48
CA LEU A 23 17.13 13.74 40.48
C LEU A 23 15.89 14.19 39.69
N VAL A 24 15.45 15.44 39.88
CA VAL A 24 14.32 16.01 39.14
C VAL A 24 14.62 16.09 37.65
N VAL A 25 15.83 16.52 37.25
CA VAL A 25 16.22 16.58 35.84
C VAL A 25 16.23 15.18 35.20
N VAL A 26 16.75 14.16 35.89
CA VAL A 26 16.74 12.78 35.38
C VAL A 26 15.30 12.25 35.25
N ALA A 27 14.42 12.56 36.21
CA ALA A 27 13.01 12.16 36.14
C ALA A 27 12.29 12.81 34.95
N ILE A 28 12.48 14.11 34.72
CA ILE A 28 11.83 14.82 33.61
C ILE A 28 12.39 14.34 32.26
N THR A 29 13.71 14.15 32.15
CA THR A 29 14.34 13.68 30.90
C THR A 29 13.91 12.26 30.53
N THR A 30 13.84 11.33 31.50
CA THR A 30 13.35 9.97 31.25
C THR A 30 11.87 9.94 30.87
N PHE A 31 11.04 10.76 31.51
CA PHE A 31 9.63 10.92 31.16
C PHE A 31 9.44 11.43 29.72
N LEU A 32 10.14 12.50 29.34
CA LEU A 32 10.09 13.06 27.99
C LEU A 32 10.64 12.09 26.94
N ALA A 33 11.74 11.38 27.24
CA ALA A 33 12.29 10.36 26.36
C ALA A 33 11.30 9.21 26.13
N GLY A 34 10.56 8.79 27.17
CA GLY A 34 9.50 7.78 27.04
C GLY A 34 8.37 8.20 26.10
N MET A 35 7.93 9.45 26.15
CA MET A 35 6.93 9.99 25.22
C MET A 35 7.43 10.03 23.77
N VAL A 36 8.69 10.41 23.56
CA VAL A 36 9.27 10.47 22.20
C VAL A 36 9.36 9.07 21.58
N LEU A 37 9.79 8.07 22.36
CA LEU A 37 9.91 6.70 21.87
C LEU A 37 8.56 6.10 21.46
N THR A 38 7.52 6.31 22.25
CA THR A 38 6.16 5.83 21.95
C THR A 38 5.53 6.53 20.74
N TYR A 39 5.79 7.82 20.53
CA TYR A 39 5.33 8.52 19.33
C TYR A 39 6.05 8.02 18.06
N SER A 40 7.35 7.70 18.18
CA SER A 40 8.17 7.24 17.05
C SER A 40 7.71 5.90 16.44
N SER A 41 7.19 4.97 17.25
CA SER A 41 6.70 3.67 16.76
C SER A 41 5.40 3.81 15.98
N THR A 42 4.51 4.70 16.41
CA THR A 42 3.22 4.95 15.73
C THR A 42 3.42 5.59 14.35
N GLY A 43 4.41 6.48 14.22
CA GLY A 43 4.75 7.10 12.93
C GLY A 43 5.18 6.10 11.86
N ARG A 44 5.95 5.06 12.23
CA ARG A 44 6.42 4.04 11.28
C ARG A 44 5.28 3.27 10.62
N GLY A 45 4.26 2.90 11.39
CA GLY A 45 3.10 2.17 10.88
C GLY A 45 2.27 2.98 9.88
N GLN A 46 2.13 4.30 10.11
CA GLN A 46 1.44 5.18 9.16
C GLN A 46 2.23 5.32 7.85
N VAL A 47 3.55 5.51 7.93
CA VAL A 47 4.40 5.60 6.74
C VAL A 47 4.34 4.31 5.93
N ALA A 48 4.42 3.15 6.58
CA ALA A 48 4.28 1.85 5.91
C ALA A 48 2.92 1.72 5.20
N LEU A 49 1.83 2.15 5.84
CA LEU A 49 0.49 2.16 5.24
C LEU A 49 0.42 3.00 3.95
N TYR A 50 0.98 4.21 3.96
CA TYR A 50 1.03 5.08 2.78
C TYR A 50 1.92 4.53 1.66
N VAL A 51 3.04 3.91 2.03
CA VAL A 51 3.94 3.29 1.04
C VAL A 51 3.26 2.10 0.38
N GLU A 52 2.59 1.25 1.14
CA GLU A 52 1.87 0.09 0.59
C GLU A 52 0.65 0.51 -0.25
N SER A 53 -0.07 1.56 0.14
CA SER A 53 -1.18 2.06 -0.66
C SER A 53 -0.72 2.65 -2.00
N ALA A 54 0.40 3.39 -2.00
CA ALA A 54 1.00 3.91 -3.21
C ALA A 54 1.49 2.79 -4.14
N LYS A 55 2.11 1.73 -3.60
CA LYS A 55 2.54 0.57 -4.41
C LYS A 55 1.35 -0.14 -5.05
N LEU A 56 0.27 -0.38 -4.31
CA LEU A 56 -0.93 -1.02 -4.84
C LEU A 56 -1.51 -0.19 -5.99
N ALA A 57 -1.65 1.12 -5.81
CA ALA A 57 -2.10 2.02 -6.87
C ALA A 57 -1.14 2.01 -8.08
N GLN A 58 0.17 1.97 -7.85
CA GLN A 58 1.17 1.86 -8.92
C GLN A 58 1.01 0.57 -9.72
N VAL A 59 0.69 -0.55 -9.09
CA VAL A 59 0.43 -1.82 -9.79
C VAL A 59 -0.81 -1.72 -10.67
N ALA A 60 -1.90 -1.13 -10.16
CA ALA A 60 -3.10 -0.90 -10.96
C ALA A 60 -2.85 0.04 -12.16
N LEU A 61 -2.12 1.13 -11.96
CA LEU A 61 -1.72 2.04 -13.04
C LEU A 61 -0.80 1.36 -14.06
N ARG A 62 0.12 0.51 -13.59
CA ARG A 62 1.00 -0.28 -14.46
C ARG A 62 0.20 -1.26 -15.31
N ALA A 63 -0.77 -1.98 -14.73
CA ALA A 63 -1.67 -2.86 -15.48
C ALA A 63 -2.40 -2.09 -16.59
N LYS A 64 -2.95 -0.91 -16.28
CA LYS A 64 -3.59 -0.03 -17.27
C LYS A 64 -2.62 0.40 -18.38
N SER A 65 -1.40 0.79 -18.03
CA SER A 65 -0.39 1.20 -19.01
C SER A 65 0.03 0.05 -19.95
N LEU A 66 0.11 -1.18 -19.43
CA LEU A 66 0.42 -2.38 -20.21
C LEU A 66 -0.72 -2.71 -21.18
N ALA A 67 -1.97 -2.57 -20.74
CA ALA A 67 -3.13 -2.72 -21.61
C ALA A 67 -3.06 -1.72 -22.78
N ILE A 68 -2.81 -0.44 -22.52
CA ILE A 68 -2.70 0.58 -23.58
C ILE A 68 -1.54 0.28 -24.55
N SER A 69 -0.37 -0.14 -24.02
CA SER A 69 0.81 -0.43 -24.84
C SER A 69 0.63 -1.64 -25.78
N THR A 70 -0.33 -2.51 -25.49
CA THR A 70 -0.59 -3.78 -26.19
C THR A 70 -1.35 -3.56 -27.51
N TYR A 71 -1.93 -2.38 -27.72
CA TYR A 71 -2.72 -2.05 -28.91
C TYR A 71 -2.02 -2.36 -30.25
N ASN A 72 -0.71 -2.18 -30.33
CA ASN A 72 0.05 -2.27 -31.58
C ASN A 72 0.62 -3.67 -31.87
N ASN A 73 0.46 -4.65 -30.96
CA ASN A 73 1.05 -5.98 -31.11
C ASN A 73 -0.02 -7.09 -31.04
N PRO A 74 -0.16 -7.94 -32.07
CA PRO A 74 -1.16 -9.01 -32.07
C PRO A 74 -0.77 -10.24 -31.24
N ASP A 75 0.50 -10.36 -30.83
CA ASP A 75 0.99 -11.52 -30.07
C ASP A 75 1.03 -11.30 -28.55
N THR A 76 0.51 -10.15 -28.10
CA THR A 76 0.47 -9.78 -26.68
C THR A 76 -0.82 -10.26 -25.99
N PRO A 77 -0.81 -10.41 -24.65
CA PRO A 77 -1.99 -10.80 -23.88
C PRO A 77 -3.22 -9.95 -24.18
N CYS A 78 -4.41 -10.56 -24.14
CA CYS A 78 -5.67 -9.89 -24.41
C CYS A 78 -6.02 -8.83 -23.37
N ALA A 79 -5.53 -8.99 -22.13
CA ALA A 79 -5.79 -8.05 -21.06
C ALA A 79 -4.70 -8.13 -19.97
N TYR A 80 -4.63 -7.07 -19.16
CA TYR A 80 -3.76 -6.99 -17.99
C TYR A 80 -4.58 -6.58 -16.79
N GLY A 81 -4.23 -7.10 -15.62
CA GLY A 81 -5.02 -6.86 -14.42
C GLY A 81 -4.20 -6.88 -13.14
N MET A 82 -4.88 -6.49 -12.07
CA MET A 82 -4.39 -6.60 -10.71
C MET A 82 -5.31 -7.53 -9.93
N ARG A 83 -4.74 -8.48 -9.21
CA ARG A 83 -5.44 -9.35 -8.26
C ARG A 83 -5.10 -8.91 -6.84
N VAL A 84 -6.08 -8.88 -5.96
CA VAL A 84 -5.89 -8.67 -4.52
C VAL A 84 -6.28 -9.95 -3.81
N ASP A 85 -5.32 -10.55 -3.12
CA ASP A 85 -5.52 -11.75 -2.31
C ASP A 85 -5.43 -11.37 -0.83
N SER A 86 -6.60 -11.07 -0.27
CA SER A 86 -6.75 -10.69 1.15
C SER A 86 -6.37 -11.81 2.10
N ALA A 87 -6.54 -13.08 1.70
CA ALA A 87 -6.22 -14.24 2.52
C ALA A 87 -4.70 -14.43 2.66
N ASN A 88 -3.98 -14.25 1.56
CA ASN A 88 -2.51 -14.40 1.51
C ASN A 88 -1.75 -13.08 1.76
N ARG A 89 -2.46 -11.99 2.09
CA ARG A 89 -1.86 -10.64 2.30
C ARG A 89 -1.00 -10.21 1.12
N SER A 90 -1.44 -10.52 -0.10
CA SER A 90 -0.69 -10.23 -1.31
C SER A 90 -1.56 -9.60 -2.38
N TYR A 91 -0.91 -8.93 -3.32
CA TYR A 91 -1.53 -8.42 -4.54
C TYR A 91 -0.57 -8.67 -5.70
N SER A 92 -1.10 -8.93 -6.89
CA SER A 92 -0.27 -9.27 -8.04
C SER A 92 -0.73 -8.61 -9.32
N LEU A 93 0.26 -8.33 -10.18
CA LEU A 93 0.08 -7.95 -11.56
C LEU A 93 0.01 -9.23 -12.40
N PHE A 94 -1.01 -9.34 -13.24
CA PHE A 94 -1.17 -10.51 -14.12
C PHE A 94 -1.53 -10.10 -15.55
N SER A 95 -1.25 -11.00 -16.48
CA SER A 95 -1.75 -10.97 -17.85
C SER A 95 -2.79 -12.05 -18.06
N TYR A 96 -3.77 -11.77 -18.92
CA TYR A 96 -4.86 -12.66 -19.25
C TYR A 96 -4.94 -12.89 -20.77
N ARG A 97 -4.77 -14.14 -21.21
CA ARG A 97 -4.75 -14.56 -22.62
C ARG A 97 -5.70 -15.76 -22.84
N PRO A 98 -7.01 -15.53 -22.95
CA PRO A 98 -7.96 -16.56 -23.37
C PRO A 98 -7.72 -16.98 -24.82
N SER A 99 -8.36 -18.08 -25.24
CA SER A 99 -8.31 -18.59 -26.61
C SER A 99 -8.82 -17.58 -27.65
N SER A 100 -9.69 -16.65 -27.24
CA SER A 100 -10.11 -15.50 -28.02
C SER A 100 -10.21 -14.26 -27.14
N CYS A 101 -9.56 -13.15 -27.56
CA CYS A 101 -9.65 -11.87 -26.86
C CYS A 101 -11.04 -11.23 -26.88
N SER A 102 -11.96 -11.74 -27.70
CA SER A 102 -13.37 -11.32 -27.70
C SER A 102 -14.19 -11.89 -26.54
N THR A 103 -13.65 -12.89 -25.83
CA THR A 103 -14.35 -13.61 -24.76
C THR A 103 -13.76 -13.23 -23.41
N ILE A 104 -14.05 -12.00 -22.99
CA ILE A 104 -13.68 -11.55 -21.64
C ILE A 104 -14.71 -12.16 -20.69
N PRO A 105 -14.27 -12.93 -19.70
CA PRO A 105 -15.20 -13.74 -18.94
C PRO A 105 -16.09 -12.84 -18.10
N THR A 106 -17.39 -12.93 -18.35
CA THR A 106 -18.43 -12.19 -17.62
C THR A 106 -18.89 -12.93 -16.38
N SER A 107 -18.24 -14.02 -15.96
CA SER A 107 -18.62 -14.81 -14.77
C SER A 107 -17.49 -14.93 -13.74
N GLY A 108 -16.33 -14.32 -14.00
CA GLY A 108 -15.14 -14.37 -13.14
C GLY A 108 -13.85 -14.55 -13.94
N ILE A 109 -12.71 -14.27 -13.32
CA ILE A 109 -11.40 -14.53 -13.95
C ILE A 109 -11.05 -16.01 -13.78
N ASP A 110 -10.83 -16.71 -14.89
CA ASP A 110 -10.22 -18.04 -14.86
C ASP A 110 -8.75 -17.89 -14.43
N ALA A 111 -8.45 -18.21 -13.17
CA ALA A 111 -7.12 -18.12 -12.58
C ALA A 111 -6.25 -19.36 -12.87
N THR A 112 -6.63 -20.24 -13.81
CA THR A 112 -5.80 -21.38 -14.19
C THR A 112 -4.48 -20.89 -14.83
N PRO A 113 -3.32 -21.32 -14.30
CA PRO A 113 -2.02 -20.88 -14.80
C PRO A 113 -1.75 -21.26 -16.27
N THR A 114 -1.03 -20.43 -17.01
CA THR A 114 -0.70 -20.66 -18.42
C THR A 114 0.17 -21.91 -18.66
N ASP A 115 1.00 -22.32 -17.71
CA ASP A 115 1.74 -23.59 -17.76
C ASP A 115 0.84 -24.82 -17.68
N GLN A 116 -0.40 -24.66 -17.18
CA GLN A 116 -1.44 -25.69 -17.14
C GLN A 116 -2.42 -25.57 -18.31
N GLY A 117 -2.12 -24.71 -19.30
CA GLY A 117 -2.99 -24.44 -20.45
C GLY A 117 -4.09 -23.41 -20.17
N GLY A 118 -4.03 -22.71 -19.03
CA GLY A 118 -5.00 -21.68 -18.66
C GLY A 118 -4.67 -20.28 -19.21
N PRO A 119 -5.64 -19.34 -19.14
CA PRO A 119 -5.46 -17.99 -19.66
C PRO A 119 -4.70 -17.06 -18.70
N TYR A 120 -4.43 -17.47 -17.47
CA TYR A 120 -3.87 -16.60 -16.43
C TYR A 120 -2.36 -16.78 -16.29
N ARG A 121 -1.63 -15.67 -16.35
CA ARG A 121 -0.20 -15.64 -16.06
C ARG A 121 0.12 -14.51 -15.09
N GLU A 122 0.62 -14.89 -13.93
CA GLU A 122 1.15 -13.95 -12.96
C GLU A 122 2.47 -13.36 -13.47
N ILE A 123 2.58 -12.04 -13.44
CA ILE A 123 3.78 -11.31 -13.90
C ILE A 123 4.64 -10.97 -12.69
N GLU A 124 4.02 -10.44 -11.64
CA GLU A 124 4.71 -9.97 -10.44
C GLU A 124 3.77 -10.03 -9.24
N THR A 125 4.28 -10.54 -8.12
CA THR A 125 3.54 -10.69 -6.86
C THR A 125 4.20 -9.85 -5.79
N PHE A 126 3.38 -9.12 -5.05
CA PHE A 126 3.80 -8.29 -3.93
C PHE A 126 3.11 -8.78 -2.66
N VAL A 127 3.90 -8.94 -1.60
CA VAL A 127 3.39 -9.28 -0.27
C VAL A 127 3.41 -8.01 0.57
N LEU A 128 2.32 -7.75 1.29
CA LEU A 128 2.24 -6.61 2.19
C LEU A 128 3.33 -6.71 3.27
N GLN A 129 3.86 -5.56 3.67
CA GLN A 129 4.81 -5.49 4.78
C GLN A 129 4.24 -6.09 6.06
N ASN A 130 5.13 -6.65 6.88
CA ASN A 130 4.76 -7.09 8.22
C ASN A 130 4.11 -5.91 8.96
N GLU A 131 3.05 -6.17 9.73
CA GLU A 131 2.20 -5.16 10.40
C GLU A 131 1.07 -4.54 9.55
N ILE A 132 1.09 -4.61 8.22
CA ILE A 132 -0.03 -4.15 7.37
C ILE A 132 -0.90 -5.34 6.94
N ASN A 133 -2.21 -5.17 7.04
CA ASN A 133 -3.19 -6.17 6.62
C ASN A 133 -4.32 -5.52 5.82
N PHE A 134 -4.92 -6.32 4.94
CA PHE A 134 -6.23 -5.99 4.39
C PHE A 134 -7.26 -6.06 5.52
N LYS A 135 -8.15 -5.07 5.57
CA LYS A 135 -9.26 -4.99 6.52
C LYS A 135 -10.57 -5.21 5.79
N ASP A 136 -11.58 -5.63 6.54
CA ASP A 136 -12.93 -5.78 6.01
C ASP A 136 -13.43 -4.44 5.47
N VAL A 137 -14.04 -4.51 4.29
CA VAL A 137 -14.61 -3.35 3.63
C VAL A 137 -16.06 -3.21 4.10
N PRO A 138 -16.44 -2.11 4.80
CA PRO A 138 -17.78 -1.96 5.36
C PRO A 138 -18.90 -1.96 4.31
N SER A 139 -18.58 -1.57 3.07
CA SER A 139 -19.51 -1.54 1.94
C SER A 139 -19.78 -2.92 1.33
N GLY A 140 -19.01 -3.95 1.71
CA GLY A 140 -19.07 -5.27 1.09
C GLY A 140 -18.41 -5.35 -0.30
N ASN A 141 -17.93 -4.24 -0.84
CA ASN A 141 -17.33 -4.15 -2.18
C ASN A 141 -15.82 -4.39 -2.15
N ALA A 142 -15.36 -5.38 -1.37
CA ALA A 142 -13.93 -5.69 -1.28
C ALA A 142 -13.41 -6.09 -2.66
N LEU A 143 -12.36 -5.44 -3.16
CA LEU A 143 -11.83 -5.72 -4.50
C LEU A 143 -11.09 -7.07 -4.54
N GLU A 144 -11.37 -7.88 -5.56
CA GLU A 144 -10.64 -9.14 -5.81
C GLU A 144 -9.83 -9.06 -7.12
N TYR A 145 -10.46 -8.62 -8.21
CA TYR A 145 -9.79 -8.45 -9.51
C TYR A 145 -10.14 -7.12 -10.16
N VAL A 146 -9.15 -6.52 -10.82
CA VAL A 146 -9.33 -5.46 -11.80
C VAL A 146 -8.69 -5.92 -13.09
N LEU A 147 -9.40 -5.82 -14.21
CA LEU A 147 -8.90 -6.16 -15.54
C LEU A 147 -9.06 -4.98 -16.49
N PHE A 148 -8.02 -4.69 -17.26
CA PHE A 148 -7.98 -3.64 -18.27
C PHE A 148 -7.78 -4.26 -19.66
N VAL A 149 -8.63 -3.86 -20.60
CA VAL A 149 -8.74 -4.51 -21.90
C VAL A 149 -8.52 -3.49 -23.03
N PRO A 150 -7.44 -3.59 -23.84
CA PRO A 150 -7.22 -2.74 -25.01
C PRO A 150 -8.31 -2.86 -26.08
N PRO A 151 -8.47 -1.89 -27.00
CA PRO A 151 -7.58 -0.75 -27.32
C PRO A 151 -7.80 0.51 -26.46
N ASP A 152 -9.05 0.76 -26.05
CA ASP A 152 -9.42 1.75 -25.06
C ASP A 152 -9.72 0.96 -23.78
N PRO A 153 -8.88 1.05 -22.72
CA PRO A 153 -8.90 0.13 -21.60
C PRO A 153 -10.25 0.11 -20.89
N THR A 154 -11.12 -0.79 -21.34
CA THR A 154 -12.38 -1.09 -20.65
C THR A 154 -11.99 -1.76 -19.34
N THR A 155 -12.48 -1.21 -18.23
CA THR A 155 -12.14 -1.70 -16.89
C THR A 155 -13.24 -2.62 -16.40
N PHE A 156 -12.87 -3.83 -16.00
CA PHE A 156 -13.76 -4.78 -15.35
C PHE A 156 -13.31 -4.96 -13.90
N VAL A 157 -14.27 -4.87 -12.98
CA VAL A 157 -14.02 -4.94 -11.54
C VAL A 157 -14.83 -6.09 -10.97
N TRP A 158 -14.16 -6.96 -10.21
CA TRP A 158 -14.78 -8.04 -9.45
C TRP A 158 -14.57 -7.83 -7.95
N ILE A 159 -15.62 -8.08 -7.19
CA ILE A 159 -15.62 -7.98 -5.74
C ILE A 159 -15.53 -9.37 -5.10
N LEU A 160 -14.82 -9.46 -3.98
CA LEU A 160 -14.57 -10.64 -3.17
C LEU A 160 -15.89 -11.21 -2.65
N GLY A 161 -16.07 -12.53 -2.81
CA GLY A 161 -17.36 -13.19 -2.54
C GLY A 161 -18.35 -13.14 -3.72
N GLY A 162 -17.96 -12.51 -4.83
CA GLY A 162 -18.61 -12.56 -6.13
C GLY A 162 -17.98 -13.58 -7.08
N SER A 163 -17.23 -14.58 -6.59
CA SER A 163 -16.63 -15.64 -7.41
C SER A 163 -17.74 -16.48 -8.09
N GLY A 164 -18.14 -16.07 -9.30
CA GLY A 164 -19.28 -16.59 -10.06
C GLY A 164 -20.31 -15.54 -10.48
N ALA A 165 -20.23 -14.31 -9.97
CA ALA A 165 -21.06 -13.18 -10.35
C ALA A 165 -20.38 -12.33 -11.44
N PRO A 166 -21.16 -11.74 -12.36
CA PRO A 166 -20.60 -10.91 -13.40
C PRO A 166 -19.85 -9.69 -12.88
N PRO A 167 -18.85 -9.19 -13.64
CA PRO A 167 -18.22 -7.92 -13.32
C PRO A 167 -19.33 -6.87 -13.19
N ILE A 168 -19.42 -6.24 -12.04
CA ILE A 168 -20.53 -5.33 -11.76
C ILE A 168 -20.17 -4.02 -12.44
N ALA A 169 -20.80 -3.76 -13.59
CA ALA A 169 -20.45 -2.67 -14.51
C ALA A 169 -20.49 -1.26 -13.90
N ASP A 170 -21.05 -1.09 -12.70
CA ASP A 170 -21.20 0.20 -12.02
C ASP A 170 -20.67 0.20 -10.56
N THR A 171 -19.96 -0.85 -10.13
CA THR A 171 -19.48 -0.91 -8.74
C THR A 171 -18.01 -0.57 -8.63
N THR A 172 -17.72 0.36 -7.72
CA THR A 172 -16.37 0.69 -7.30
C THR A 172 -15.85 -0.40 -6.38
N GLY A 173 -14.76 -1.05 -6.77
CA GLY A 173 -14.05 -2.00 -5.92
C GLY A 173 -13.20 -1.25 -4.89
N GLU A 174 -13.20 -1.72 -3.65
CA GLU A 174 -12.55 -1.06 -2.53
C GLU A 174 -11.52 -1.98 -1.89
N VAL A 175 -10.36 -1.42 -1.57
CA VAL A 175 -9.32 -2.07 -0.77
C VAL A 175 -9.10 -1.22 0.46
N VAL A 176 -9.31 -1.79 1.64
CA VAL A 176 -9.01 -1.11 2.91
C VAL A 176 -7.75 -1.73 3.50
N LEU A 177 -6.71 -0.91 3.65
CA LEU A 177 -5.48 -1.28 4.34
C LEU A 177 -5.54 -0.76 5.77
N GLY A 178 -5.02 -1.54 6.72
CA GLY A 178 -4.88 -1.10 8.10
C GLY A 178 -3.65 -1.72 8.76
N ALA A 179 -3.03 -0.95 9.65
CA ALA A 179 -1.98 -1.50 10.51
C ALA A 179 -2.60 -2.42 11.57
N ALA A 180 -1.91 -3.50 11.93
CA ALA A 180 -2.41 -4.56 12.80
C ALA A 180 -2.89 -4.05 14.18
N GLN A 181 -2.28 -2.97 14.69
CA GLN A 181 -2.54 -2.40 16.01
C GLN A 181 -3.09 -0.97 15.98
N SER A 182 -3.43 -0.43 14.80
CA SER A 182 -3.94 0.94 14.67
C SER A 182 -5.39 0.96 14.22
N PRO A 183 -6.24 1.86 14.75
CA PRO A 183 -7.55 2.13 14.18
C PRO A 183 -7.47 2.85 12.83
N ASN A 184 -6.29 3.38 12.46
CA ASN A 184 -6.12 4.08 11.20
C ASN A 184 -6.17 3.09 10.04
N THR A 185 -7.07 3.38 9.11
CA THR A 185 -7.21 2.65 7.85
C THR A 185 -7.08 3.62 6.70
N LEU A 186 -6.61 3.11 5.57
CA LEU A 186 -6.53 3.84 4.32
C LEU A 186 -7.32 3.06 3.28
N LYS A 187 -8.24 3.75 2.62
CA LYS A 187 -9.12 3.18 1.61
C LYS A 187 -8.62 3.55 0.24
N ILE A 188 -8.49 2.56 -0.64
CA ILE A 188 -8.21 2.73 -2.05
C ILE A 188 -9.45 2.27 -2.79
N SER A 189 -9.92 3.06 -3.73
CA SER A 189 -11.08 2.70 -4.54
C SER A 189 -10.75 2.73 -6.02
N VAL A 190 -11.27 1.75 -6.75
CA VAL A 190 -11.12 1.62 -8.20
C VAL A 190 -12.48 1.67 -8.83
N SER A 191 -12.75 2.74 -9.59
CA SER A 191 -14.03 2.91 -10.27
C SER A 191 -14.12 2.05 -11.54
N PRO A 192 -15.34 1.81 -12.06
CA PRO A 192 -15.54 1.18 -13.37
C PRO A 192 -14.92 1.94 -14.55
N ALA A 193 -14.60 3.22 -14.39
CA ALA A 193 -13.84 4.00 -15.38
C ALA A 193 -12.31 3.78 -15.27
N GLY A 194 -11.86 2.90 -14.38
CA GLY A 194 -10.45 2.68 -14.09
C GLY A 194 -9.77 3.89 -13.45
N GLN A 195 -10.54 4.71 -12.72
CA GLN A 195 -10.00 5.77 -11.87
C GLN A 195 -9.64 5.19 -10.51
N ILE A 196 -8.46 5.53 -10.01
CA ILE A 196 -7.97 5.13 -8.69
C ILE A 196 -8.08 6.35 -7.77
N SER A 197 -8.73 6.21 -6.61
CA SER A 197 -8.84 7.24 -5.57
C SER A 197 -8.30 6.71 -4.23
N PHE A 198 -7.83 7.64 -3.41
CA PHE A 198 -7.32 7.42 -2.05
C PHE A 198 -8.20 8.12 -1.02
#